data_AF-A0A376UIF3-F1
#
_entry.id   AF-A0A376UIF3-F1
#
_cell.length_a   1.000
_cell.length_b   1.000
_cell.length_c   1.000
_cell.angle_alpha   90.00
_cell.angle_beta   90.00
_cell.angle_gamma   90.00
#
_symmetry.space_group_name_H-M   'P 1'
#
loop_
_entity.id
_entity.type
_entity.pdbx_description
1 polymer ?
#
loop_
_entity_poly.entity_id
_entity_poly.type
_entity_poly.pdbx_seq_one_letter_code
_entity_poly.pdbx_strand_id
1 'polypeptide(L)'
;MEAKRLLDVLDKQLAQHKFIAGDEYTIADMAIWPWFGNVVLGGVYDAAEFLDAGSYKHVQRWAKEVGERPAVKRGRIVNRTNGPLNEQLHERHDASDFETNTEDKRQG
;
A
#
# COMPACT_ATOMS: atom_id res chain seq x y z
N MET A 1 0.33 -16.57 15.93
CA MET A 1 -0.38 -15.29 15.73
C MET A 1 -1.02 -15.30 14.36
N GLU A 2 -2.30 -14.95 14.25
CA GLU A 2 -3.04 -15.07 13.00
C GLU A 2 -2.53 -14.14 11.88
N ALA A 3 -2.12 -12.91 12.21
CA ALA A 3 -1.55 -11.97 11.23
C ALA A 3 -0.31 -12.56 10.51
N LYS A 4 0.59 -13.21 11.25
CA LYS A 4 1.77 -13.87 10.68
C LYS A 4 1.41 -15.07 9.81
N ARG A 5 0.34 -15.80 10.14
CA ARG A 5 -0.17 -16.92 9.33
C ARG A 5 -0.73 -16.41 8.00
N LEU A 6 -1.50 -15.32 8.02
CA LEU A 6 -2.02 -14.69 6.80
C LEU A 6 -0.91 -14.14 5.91
N LEU A 7 0.12 -13.52 6.50
CA LEU A 7 1.32 -13.09 5.77
C LEU A 7 2.07 -14.28 5.14
N ASP A 8 2.22 -15.40 5.85
CA ASP A 8 2.87 -16.60 5.33
C ASP A 8 2.09 -17.24 4.15
N VAL A 9 0.75 -17.26 4.21
CA VAL A 9 -0.09 -17.69 3.08
C VAL A 9 0.16 -16.80 1.85
N LEU A 10 0.21 -15.48 2.06
CA LEU A 10 0.43 -14.52 0.98
C LEU A 10 1.83 -14.63 0.38
N ASP A 11 2.85 -14.80 1.22
CA ASP A 11 4.25 -14.92 0.79
C ASP A 11 4.46 -16.16 -0.07
N LYS A 12 3.88 -17.30 0.34
CA LYS A 12 3.92 -18.55 -0.45
C LYS A 12 3.18 -18.41 -1.78
N GLN A 13 2.05 -17.72 -1.81
CA GLN A 13 1.31 -17.44 -3.06
C GLN A 13 2.15 -16.59 -4.03
N LEU A 14 2.76 -15.51 -3.52
CA LEU A 14 3.59 -14.57 -4.28
C LEU A 14 4.99 -15.09 -4.60
N ALA A 15 5.39 -16.23 -4.02
CA ALA A 15 6.58 -16.96 -4.43
C ALA A 15 6.40 -17.61 -5.81
N GLN A 16 5.16 -17.99 -6.14
CA GLN A 16 4.82 -18.71 -7.38
C GLN A 16 4.17 -17.81 -8.43
N HIS A 17 3.60 -16.67 -8.03
CA HIS A 17 2.87 -15.78 -8.91
C HIS A 17 3.38 -14.34 -8.80
N LYS A 18 3.29 -13.59 -9.89
CA LYS A 18 3.67 -12.18 -9.90
C LYS A 18 2.72 -11.33 -9.05
N PHE A 19 1.41 -11.56 -9.19
CA PHE A 19 0.34 -10.91 -8.46
C PHE A 19 -0.52 -11.96 -7.73
N ILE A 20 -1.47 -11.51 -6.90
CA ILE A 20 -2.24 -12.42 -6.03
C ILE A 20 -2.95 -13.54 -6.81
N ALA A 21 -3.53 -13.20 -7.96
CA ALA A 21 -4.35 -14.12 -8.75
C ALA A 21 -3.64 -14.70 -9.99
N GLY A 22 -2.35 -14.45 -10.17
CA GLY A 22 -1.60 -14.92 -11.34
C GLY A 22 -0.56 -13.91 -11.83
N ASP A 23 -0.39 -13.82 -13.15
CA ASP A 23 0.65 -12.99 -13.77
C ASP A 23 0.25 -11.53 -13.97
N GLU A 24 -1.05 -11.24 -13.89
CA GLU A 24 -1.63 -9.93 -14.14
C GLU A 24 -2.21 -9.29 -12.88
N TYR A 25 -2.12 -7.97 -12.80
CA TYR A 25 -2.65 -7.18 -11.70
C TYR A 25 -4.17 -7.12 -11.73
N THR A 26 -4.82 -7.41 -10.61
CA THR A 26 -6.29 -7.46 -10.52
C THR A 26 -6.82 -6.68 -9.32
N ILE A 27 -8.15 -6.65 -9.19
CA ILE A 27 -8.82 -6.13 -7.99
C ILE A 27 -8.43 -6.88 -6.71
N ALA A 28 -7.94 -8.12 -6.80
CA ALA A 28 -7.45 -8.84 -5.63
C ALA A 28 -6.22 -8.14 -5.02
N ASP A 29 -5.29 -7.67 -5.86
CA ASP A 29 -4.15 -6.89 -5.41
C ASP A 29 -4.58 -5.54 -4.82
N MET A 30 -5.58 -4.88 -5.44
CA MET A 30 -6.15 -3.63 -4.90
C MET A 30 -6.77 -3.83 -3.52
N ALA A 31 -7.45 -4.96 -3.28
CA ALA A 31 -8.10 -5.25 -2.01
C ALA A 31 -7.09 -5.57 -0.90
N ILE A 32 -6.02 -6.28 -1.25
CA ILE A 32 -5.05 -6.82 -0.28
C ILE A 32 -3.94 -5.80 0.03
N TRP A 33 -3.48 -5.02 -0.97
CA TRP A 33 -2.32 -4.15 -0.84
C TRP A 33 -2.45 -3.07 0.26
N PRO A 34 -3.57 -2.35 0.41
CA PRO A 34 -3.73 -1.35 1.47
C PRO A 34 -3.57 -1.90 2.89
N TRP A 35 -3.79 -3.22 3.07
CA TRP A 35 -3.61 -3.93 4.34
C TRP A 35 -2.24 -4.59 4.45
N PHE A 36 -2.02 -5.65 3.67
CA PHE A 36 -0.83 -6.50 3.81
C PHE A 36 0.42 -5.89 3.18
N GLY A 37 0.25 -5.17 2.06
CA GLY A 37 1.38 -4.44 1.47
C GLY A 37 1.83 -3.31 2.39
N ASN A 38 0.86 -2.53 2.90
CA ASN A 38 1.14 -1.38 3.75
C ASN A 38 1.74 -1.78 5.10
N VAL A 39 1.30 -2.87 5.73
CA VAL A 39 1.91 -3.34 7.00
C VAL A 39 3.36 -3.77 6.82
N VAL A 40 3.71 -4.47 5.73
CA VAL A 40 5.11 -4.89 5.51
C VAL A 40 6.02 -3.73 5.09
N LEU A 41 5.44 -2.65 4.55
CA LEU A 41 6.14 -1.40 4.25
C LEU A 41 6.18 -0.43 5.45
N GLY A 42 5.62 -0.80 6.60
CA GLY A 42 5.64 0.00 7.82
C GLY A 42 4.61 1.14 7.87
N GLY A 43 3.62 1.15 6.98
CA GLY A 43 2.65 2.25 6.89
C GLY A 43 1.41 2.13 7.76
N VAL A 44 1.30 1.10 8.61
CA VAL A 44 0.18 0.92 9.55
C VAL A 44 0.61 0.25 10.86
N TYR A 45 0.02 0.71 11.96
CA TYR A 45 0.15 0.19 13.34
C TYR A 45 1.56 0.16 13.94
N ASP A 46 2.57 0.71 13.26
CA ASP A 46 3.98 0.59 13.68
C ASP A 46 4.40 -0.88 13.94
N ALA A 47 3.82 -1.81 13.16
CA ALA A 47 3.86 -3.25 13.47
C ALA A 47 4.90 -4.04 12.64
N ALA A 48 5.61 -3.41 11.71
CA ALA A 48 6.47 -4.10 10.76
C ALA A 48 7.60 -4.89 11.45
N GLU A 49 8.29 -4.27 12.42
CA GLU A 49 9.35 -4.95 13.19
C GLU A 49 8.77 -6.09 14.03
N PHE A 50 7.69 -5.83 14.76
CA PHE A 50 7.02 -6.82 15.63
C PHE A 50 6.52 -8.05 14.85
N LEU A 51 6.01 -7.84 13.64
CA LEU A 51 5.53 -8.92 12.76
C LEU A 51 6.66 -9.61 12.01
N ASP A 52 7.92 -9.15 12.16
CA ASP A 52 9.06 -9.59 11.36
C ASP A 52 8.76 -9.47 9.84
N ALA A 53 8.24 -8.31 9.44
CA ALA A 53 7.84 -8.03 8.06
C ALA A 53 8.98 -8.24 7.04
N GLY A 54 10.23 -8.15 7.48
CA GLY A 54 11.41 -8.36 6.66
C GLY A 54 11.60 -9.81 6.20
N SER A 55 11.02 -10.80 6.88
CA SER A 55 11.15 -12.21 6.48
C SER A 55 10.27 -12.61 5.30
N TYR A 56 9.15 -11.91 5.05
CA TYR A 56 8.22 -12.15 3.94
C TYR A 56 8.72 -11.53 2.63
N LYS A 57 9.71 -12.16 2.00
CA LYS A 57 10.44 -11.61 0.84
C LYS A 57 9.55 -11.38 -0.37
N HIS A 58 8.58 -12.25 -0.62
CA HIS A 58 7.71 -12.18 -1.78
C HIS A 58 6.60 -11.15 -1.58
N VAL A 59 6.06 -11.04 -0.36
CA VAL A 59 5.16 -9.94 0.00
C VAL A 59 5.86 -8.60 -0.13
N GLN A 60 7.12 -8.47 0.34
CA GLN A 60 7.91 -7.24 0.18
C GLN A 60 8.10 -6.84 -1.29
N ARG A 61 8.45 -7.81 -2.16
CA ARG A 61 8.62 -7.58 -3.60
C ARG A 61 7.33 -7.06 -4.23
N TRP A 62 6.23 -7.77 -4.02
CA TRP A 62 4.91 -7.39 -4.54
C TRP A 62 4.41 -6.05 -3.98
N ALA A 63 4.61 -5.80 -2.68
CA ALA A 63 4.17 -4.57 -2.03
C ALA A 63 4.88 -3.35 -2.63
N LYS A 64 6.18 -3.44 -2.90
CA LYS A 64 6.95 -2.38 -3.57
C LYS A 64 6.48 -2.19 -5.01
N GLU A 65 6.39 -3.29 -5.78
CA GLU A 65 5.97 -3.25 -7.19
C GLU A 65 4.59 -2.62 -7.37
N VAL A 66 3.61 -3.00 -6.55
CA VAL A 66 2.26 -2.40 -6.58
C VAL A 66 2.28 -0.96 -6.09
N GLY A 67 3.03 -0.67 -5.02
CA GLY A 67 3.13 0.68 -4.44
C GLY A 67 3.78 1.71 -5.36
N GLU A 68 4.62 1.27 -6.31
CA GLU A 68 5.28 2.15 -7.27
C GLU A 68 4.36 2.63 -8.39
N ARG A 69 3.23 1.95 -8.61
CA ARG A 69 2.28 2.26 -9.68
C ARG A 69 1.72 3.69 -9.53
N PRO A 70 1.71 4.53 -10.60
CA PRO A 70 1.22 5.89 -10.52
C PRO A 70 -0.22 6.02 -9.99
N ALA A 71 -1.10 5.09 -10.36
CA ALA A 71 -2.47 5.07 -9.88
C ALA A 71 -2.59 4.71 -8.39
N VAL A 72 -1.72 3.83 -7.86
CA VAL A 72 -1.70 3.49 -6.43
C VAL A 72 -1.18 4.67 -5.62
N LYS A 73 -0.12 5.34 -6.09
CA LYS A 73 0.40 6.57 -5.48
C LYS A 73 -0.65 7.67 -5.35
N ARG A 74 -1.47 7.88 -6.40
CA ARG A 74 -2.59 8.83 -6.36
C ARG A 74 -3.74 8.34 -5.49
N GLY A 75 -4.18 7.10 -5.67
CA GLY A 75 -5.35 6.58 -4.95
C GLY A 75 -5.16 6.51 -3.44
N ARG A 76 -3.97 6.14 -2.96
CA ARG A 76 -3.71 5.92 -1.52
C ARG A 76 -3.76 7.19 -0.65
N ILE A 77 -3.78 8.37 -1.27
CA ILE A 77 -3.78 9.66 -0.57
C ILE A 77 -5.15 10.35 -0.58
N VAL A 78 -6.09 9.87 -1.39
CA VAL A 78 -7.45 10.42 -1.43
C VAL A 78 -8.17 10.10 -0.11
N ASN A 79 -8.81 11.11 0.46
CA ASN A 79 -9.46 11.10 1.78
C ASN A 79 -8.54 10.75 2.95
N ARG A 80 -7.22 10.82 2.76
CA ARG A 80 -6.24 10.52 3.80
C ARG A 80 -5.93 11.78 4.61
N THR A 81 -6.03 11.69 5.94
CA THR A 81 -5.81 12.79 6.89
C THR A 81 -4.64 12.52 7.85
N ASN A 82 -3.70 11.63 7.47
CA ASN A 82 -2.55 11.25 8.28
C ASN A 82 -1.32 10.95 7.40
N GLY A 83 -0.14 10.88 8.03
CA GLY A 83 1.14 10.71 7.34
C GLY A 83 1.72 12.05 6.86
N PRO A 84 2.67 12.03 5.89
CA PRO A 84 3.21 13.26 5.31
C PRO A 84 2.12 14.11 4.64
N LEU A 85 2.20 15.44 4.78
CA LEU A 85 1.17 16.36 4.22
C LEU A 85 1.08 16.30 2.69
N ASN A 86 2.19 16.06 2.01
CA ASN A 86 2.22 15.86 0.55
C ASN A 86 1.64 14.51 0.11
N GLU A 87 1.30 13.63 1.05
CA GLU A 87 0.58 12.37 0.82
C GLU A 87 -0.85 12.42 1.37
N GLN A 88 -1.43 13.61 1.50
CA GLN A 88 -2.80 13.82 1.95
C GLN A 88 -3.56 14.66 0.91
N LEU A 89 -4.68 14.12 0.43
CA LEU A 89 -5.67 14.82 -0.37
C LEU A 89 -7.04 14.58 0.28
N HIS A 90 -7.49 15.51 1.11
CA HIS A 90 -8.71 15.33 1.93
C HIS A 90 -9.97 15.04 1.11
N GLU A 91 -10.10 15.67 -0.04
CA GLU A 91 -11.18 15.41 -0.99
C GLU A 91 -10.66 15.48 -2.41
N ARG A 92 -11.28 14.70 -3.30
CA ARG A 92 -11.00 14.73 -4.74
C ARG A 92 -12.29 14.95 -5.49
N HIS A 93 -12.36 16.04 -6.23
CA HIS A 93 -13.48 16.43 -7.11
C HIS A 93 -13.03 16.60 -8.56
N ASP A 94 -11.74 16.85 -8.81
CA ASP A 94 -11.12 16.89 -10.15
C ASP A 94 -9.74 16.17 -10.16
N ALA A 95 -9.18 15.87 -11.34
CA ALA A 95 -7.83 15.34 -11.47
C ALA A 95 -6.76 16.39 -11.10
N SER A 96 -7.01 17.68 -11.35
CA SER A 96 -6.08 18.76 -11.00
C SER A 96 -5.89 18.95 -9.49
N ASP A 97 -6.71 18.31 -8.66
CA ASP A 97 -6.59 18.36 -7.20
C ASP A 97 -5.26 17.80 -6.71
N PHE A 98 -4.67 16.83 -7.41
CA PHE A 98 -3.35 16.30 -7.09
C PHE A 98 -2.22 17.33 -7.29
N GLU A 99 -2.43 18.33 -8.13
CA GLU A 99 -1.44 19.36 -8.46
C GLU A 99 -1.55 20.57 -7.52
N THR A 100 -2.75 20.83 -6.99
CA THR A 100 -3.08 22.11 -6.35
C THR A 100 -3.59 21.98 -4.91
N ASN A 101 -4.16 20.83 -4.54
CA ASN A 101 -5.01 20.70 -3.35
C ASN A 101 -4.52 19.68 -2.31
N THR A 102 -3.29 19.15 -2.45
CA THR A 102 -2.68 18.34 -1.39
C THR A 102 -2.36 19.19 -0.16
N GLU A 103 -2.37 18.59 1.02
CA GLU A 103 -2.36 19.33 2.29
C GLU A 103 -1.08 20.13 2.50
N ASP A 104 0.06 19.70 1.95
CA ASP A 104 1.31 20.49 1.94
C ASP A 104 1.17 21.87 1.30
N LYS A 105 0.21 22.06 0.37
CA LYS A 105 -0.05 23.31 -0.34
C LYS A 105 -1.03 24.22 0.38
N ARG A 106 -1.57 23.79 1.53
CA ARG A 106 -2.61 24.50 2.30
C ARG A 106 -2.12 25.06 3.64
N GLN A 107 -0.80 25.04 3.86
CA GLN A 107 -0.21 25.39 5.16
C GLN A 107 -0.02 26.90 5.43
N GLY A 108 -0.24 27.76 4.43
CA GLY A 108 -0.07 29.22 4.55
C GLY A 108 1.36 29.70 4.32
#